data_AF-A0A409VFC1-F1
#
_entry.id   AF-A0A409VFC1-F1
#
_cell.length_a   1.000
_cell.length_b   1.000
_cell.length_c   1.000
_cell.angle_alpha   90.00
_cell.angle_beta   90.00
_cell.angle_gamma   90.00
#
_symmetry.space_group_name_H-M   'P 1'
#
loop_
_entity.id
_entity.type
_entity.pdbx_description
1 polymer ?
#
loop_
_entity_poly.entity_id
_entity_poly.type
_entity_poly.pdbx_seq_one_letter_code
_entity_poly.pdbx_strand_id
1 'polypeptide(L)'
;MSAYGEIKRTSGTAPLPSTVWAPPAKDGVVEGDRTISIHHLTLAAARGLPGLLEYLGKVFAKEVEDGLTYPQEGEMAQTTFEAYFFAADVFVGIVGQASPSDVRPTSGNEGPLDIHEAVAQRSWEECVAGYYYVRCDTP
;
A
#
# COMPACT_ATOMS: atom_id res chain seq x y z
N MET A 1 13.24 -18.59 2.35
CA MET A 1 13.34 -18.83 0.89
C MET A 1 12.01 -18.42 0.28
N SER A 2 11.99 -17.59 -0.77
CA SER A 2 10.75 -17.27 -1.50
C SER A 2 10.22 -18.56 -2.14
N ALA A 3 8.94 -18.87 -1.95
CA ALA A 3 8.29 -20.03 -2.57
C ALA A 3 8.28 -19.94 -4.11
N TYR A 4 8.56 -18.76 -4.66
CA TYR A 4 8.47 -18.46 -6.08
C TYR A 4 9.82 -18.11 -6.73
N GLY A 5 10.93 -18.43 -6.07
CA GLY A 5 12.27 -18.10 -6.57
C GLY A 5 12.69 -16.65 -6.35
N GLU A 6 13.89 -16.30 -6.84
CA GLU A 6 14.52 -14.99 -6.68
C GLU A 6 13.95 -13.99 -7.71
N ILE A 7 13.33 -12.91 -7.22
CA ILE A 7 12.75 -11.87 -8.07
C ILE A 7 13.87 -10.90 -8.47
N LYS A 8 14.26 -10.90 -9.75
CA LYS A 8 15.24 -9.96 -10.30
C LYS A 8 14.53 -8.71 -10.82
N ARG A 9 14.65 -7.61 -10.08
CA ARG A 9 14.14 -6.30 -10.52
C ARG A 9 15.12 -5.64 -11.50
N THR A 10 14.62 -5.18 -12.65
CA THR A 10 15.30 -4.16 -13.45
C THR A 10 15.10 -2.81 -12.77
N SER A 11 16.12 -2.35 -12.06
CA SER A 11 16.17 -1.06 -11.39
C SER A 11 16.05 0.07 -12.42
N GLY A 12 14.87 0.67 -12.59
CA GLY A 12 14.71 1.61 -13.71
C GLY A 12 13.57 2.62 -13.72
N THR A 13 12.60 2.59 -12.81
CA THR A 13 11.44 3.50 -12.92
C THR A 13 11.22 4.28 -11.64
N ALA A 14 11.16 5.61 -11.79
CA ALA A 14 10.67 6.50 -10.73
C ALA A 14 9.29 6.01 -10.24
N PRO A 15 8.89 6.31 -8.98
CA PRO A 15 7.57 5.98 -8.49
C PRO A 15 6.46 6.47 -9.43
N LEU A 16 5.38 5.70 -9.51
CA LEU A 16 4.23 6.08 -10.34
C LEU A 16 3.45 7.18 -9.60
N PRO A 17 2.75 8.07 -10.33
CA PRO A 17 1.90 9.08 -9.71
C PRO A 17 0.84 8.45 -8.81
N SER A 18 0.53 9.10 -7.69
CA SER A 18 -0.53 8.67 -6.80
C SER A 18 -1.91 8.97 -7.41
N THR A 19 -2.88 8.10 -7.15
CA THR A 19 -4.26 8.26 -7.63
C THR A 19 -5.22 8.33 -6.46
N VAL A 20 -6.33 9.08 -6.61
CA VAL A 20 -7.35 9.22 -5.56
C VAL A 20 -8.68 8.65 -6.04
N TRP A 21 -9.33 7.90 -5.16
CA TRP A 21 -10.57 7.18 -5.43
C TRP A 21 -11.60 7.50 -4.35
N ALA A 22 -12.79 7.90 -4.77
CA ALA A 22 -13.94 8.00 -3.88
C ALA A 22 -14.69 6.66 -3.87
N PRO A 23 -15.08 6.13 -2.70
CA PRO A 23 -15.92 4.95 -2.62
C PRO A 23 -17.29 5.23 -3.29
N PRO A 24 -17.91 4.22 -3.91
CA PRO A 24 -19.23 4.37 -4.49
C PRO A 24 -20.25 4.72 -3.39
N ALA A 25 -21.16 5.65 -3.68
CA ALA A 25 -22.26 5.96 -2.76
C ALA A 25 -23.12 4.71 -2.57
N LYS A 26 -23.29 4.27 -1.32
CA LYS A 26 -24.17 3.16 -0.98
C LYS A 26 -25.58 3.74 -0.77
N ASP A 27 -26.56 3.22 -1.50
CA ASP A 27 -27.97 3.63 -1.39
C ASP A 27 -28.26 5.13 -1.57
N GLY A 28 -27.47 5.81 -2.41
CA GLY A 28 -27.62 7.26 -2.67
C GLY A 28 -27.19 8.15 -1.50
N VAL A 29 -26.72 7.56 -0.40
CA VAL A 29 -26.07 8.27 0.70
C VAL A 29 -24.57 8.23 0.44
N VAL A 30 -23.97 9.40 0.26
CA VAL A 30 -22.52 9.51 0.19
C VAL A 30 -22.01 9.27 1.61
N GLU A 31 -21.45 8.09 1.84
CA GLU A 31 -20.94 7.66 3.13
C GLU A 31 -19.65 8.43 3.46
N GLY A 32 -19.81 9.69 3.88
CA GLY A 32 -18.76 10.58 4.31
C GLY A 32 -17.73 10.95 3.23
N ASP A 33 -16.96 12.00 3.51
CA ASP A 33 -15.88 12.50 2.64
C ASP A 33 -14.63 11.60 2.70
N ARG A 34 -14.82 10.27 2.72
CA ARG A 34 -13.73 9.30 2.80
C ARG A 34 -13.19 9.05 1.40
N THR A 35 -11.88 9.17 1.23
CA THR A 35 -11.21 8.87 -0.04
C THR A 35 -10.14 7.80 0.21
N ILE A 36 -9.76 7.08 -0.84
CA ILE A 36 -8.62 6.17 -0.82
C ILE A 36 -7.61 6.69 -1.83
N SER A 37 -6.41 7.00 -1.36
CA SER A 37 -5.28 7.34 -2.22
C SER A 37 -4.37 6.13 -2.38
N ILE A 38 -3.94 5.84 -3.61
CA ILE A 38 -3.03 4.73 -3.91
C ILE A 38 -1.66 5.31 -4.24
N HIS A 39 -0.63 4.84 -3.53
CA HIS A 39 0.74 5.32 -3.64
C HIS A 39 1.67 4.19 -4.07
N HIS A 40 2.45 4.39 -5.13
CA HIS A 40 3.53 3.47 -5.51
C HIS A 40 4.77 3.73 -4.64
N LEU A 41 5.21 2.73 -3.89
CA LEU A 41 6.35 2.82 -2.99
C LEU A 41 7.51 1.93 -3.45
N THR A 42 8.70 2.52 -3.47
CA THR A 42 9.96 1.76 -3.42
C THR A 42 10.33 1.46 -1.98
N LEU A 43 11.20 0.47 -1.75
CA LEU A 43 11.71 0.20 -0.41
C LEU A 43 12.41 1.43 0.21
N ALA A 44 13.13 2.19 -0.60
CA ALA A 44 13.79 3.42 -0.15
C ALA A 44 12.77 4.48 0.31
N ALA A 45 11.67 4.67 -0.45
CA ALA A 45 10.60 5.58 -0.06
C ALA A 45 9.89 5.10 1.21
N ALA A 46 9.59 3.80 1.32
CA ALA A 46 8.94 3.23 2.49
C ALA A 46 9.80 3.33 3.76
N ARG A 47 11.12 3.21 3.66
CA ARG A 47 12.06 3.46 4.78
C ARG A 47 12.06 4.92 5.25
N GLY A 48 11.69 5.85 4.38
CA GLY A 48 11.49 7.25 4.73
C GLY A 48 10.21 7.51 5.55
N LEU A 49 9.35 6.50 5.72
CA LEU A 49 8.07 6.57 6.43
C LEU A 49 8.16 5.76 7.73
N PRO A 50 8.44 6.40 8.88
CA PRO A 50 8.67 5.69 10.13
C PRO A 50 7.47 4.81 10.53
N GLY A 51 7.73 3.55 10.88
CA GLY A 51 6.72 2.60 11.35
C GLY A 51 5.89 1.93 10.25
N LEU A 52 5.99 2.37 8.99
CA LEU A 52 5.19 1.79 7.90
C LEU A 52 5.61 0.35 7.63
N LEU A 53 6.92 0.11 7.46
CA LEU A 53 7.43 -1.21 7.11
C LEU A 53 7.15 -2.24 8.20
N GLU A 54 7.25 -1.83 9.46
CA GLU A 54 6.96 -2.66 10.63
C GLU A 54 5.47 -3.02 10.69
N TYR A 55 4.59 -2.04 10.42
CA TYR A 55 3.15 -2.28 10.35
C TYR A 55 2.80 -3.26 9.22
N LEU A 56 3.28 -3.01 8.00
CA LEU A 56 3.02 -3.88 6.84
C LEU A 56 3.58 -5.29 7.07
N GLY A 57 4.81 -5.40 7.58
CA GLY A 57 5.46 -6.68 7.89
C GLY A 57 4.70 -7.48 8.93
N LYS A 58 4.15 -6.82 9.97
CA LYS A 58 3.29 -7.47 10.97
C LYS A 58 1.99 -7.99 10.37
N VAL A 59 1.33 -7.21 9.51
CA VAL A 59 0.10 -7.66 8.81
C VAL A 59 0.42 -8.86 7.92
N PHE A 60 1.52 -8.81 7.17
CA PHE A 60 1.95 -9.92 6.31
C PHE A 60 2.30 -11.18 7.10
N ALA A 61 3.03 -11.06 8.21
CA ALA A 61 3.36 -12.18 9.08
C ALA A 61 2.10 -12.88 9.60
N LYS A 62 1.07 -12.10 9.94
CA LYS A 62 -0.23 -12.64 10.35
C LYS A 62 -0.93 -13.41 9.23
N GLU A 63 -0.97 -12.87 8.01
CA GLU A 63 -1.55 -13.56 6.85
C GLU A 63 -0.85 -14.88 6.52
N VAL A 64 0.47 -14.94 6.73
CA VAL A 64 1.28 -16.17 6.57
C VAL A 64 0.97 -17.17 7.69
N GLU A 65 0.86 -16.72 8.93
CA GLU A 65 0.48 -17.56 10.08
C GLU A 65 -0.93 -18.14 9.94
N ASP A 66 -1.88 -17.34 9.45
CA ASP A 66 -3.26 -17.77 9.19
C ASP A 66 -3.32 -18.85 8.08
N GLY A 67 -2.28 -18.94 7.22
CA GLY A 67 -2.05 -20.06 6.30
C GLY A 67 -3.04 -20.17 5.13
N LEU A 68 -3.77 -19.10 4.82
CA LEU A 68 -4.84 -19.12 3.81
C LEU A 68 -4.41 -18.62 2.43
N THR A 69 -3.44 -17.69 2.39
CA THR A 69 -3.14 -16.91 1.18
C THR A 69 -1.74 -17.18 0.62
N TYR A 70 -0.77 -17.46 1.49
CA TYR A 70 0.65 -17.56 1.12
C TYR A 70 1.18 -18.97 1.38
N PRO A 71 1.95 -19.56 0.45
CA PRO A 71 2.57 -20.88 0.64
C PRO A 71 3.81 -20.85 1.56
N GLN A 72 4.26 -19.67 1.97
CA GLN A 72 5.33 -19.53 2.94
C GLN A 72 4.88 -20.11 4.29
N GLU A 73 5.76 -20.85 4.95
CA GLU A 73 5.52 -21.41 6.28
C GLU A 73 6.57 -20.89 7.27
N GLY A 74 6.17 -20.78 8.53
CA GLY A 74 7.05 -20.41 9.64
C GLY A 74 7.14 -18.91 9.91
N GLU A 75 8.08 -18.55 10.79
CA GLU A 75 8.22 -17.18 11.28
C GLU A 75 8.67 -16.22 10.18
N MET A 76 7.88 -15.17 9.95
CA MET A 76 8.16 -14.17 8.93
C MET A 76 8.94 -13.00 9.52
N ALA A 77 10.28 -13.06 9.43
CA ALA A 77 11.15 -11.97 9.85
C ALA A 77 10.96 -10.71 8.97
N GLN A 78 11.09 -9.52 9.58
CA GLN A 78 10.94 -8.23 8.90
C GLN A 78 11.83 -8.08 7.65
N THR A 79 13.09 -8.51 7.74
CA THR A 79 14.04 -8.45 6.62
C THR A 79 13.63 -9.35 5.46
N THR A 80 13.01 -10.50 5.75
CA THR A 80 12.46 -11.41 4.74
C THR A 80 11.25 -10.80 4.06
N PHE A 81 10.35 -10.16 4.82
CA PHE A 81 9.23 -9.41 4.27
C PHE A 81 9.71 -8.31 3.32
N GLU A 82 10.64 -7.45 3.75
CA GLU A 82 11.18 -6.37 2.91
C GLU A 82 11.80 -6.91 1.62
N ALA A 83 12.64 -7.94 1.74
CA ALA A 83 13.31 -8.54 0.59
C ALA A 83 12.33 -9.21 -0.38
N TYR A 84 11.25 -9.82 0.12
CA TYR A 84 10.25 -10.50 -0.70
C TYR A 84 9.28 -9.50 -1.33
N PHE A 85 8.61 -8.69 -0.52
CA PHE A 85 7.48 -7.87 -0.92
C PHE A 85 7.93 -6.68 -1.80
N PHE A 86 9.07 -6.07 -1.49
CA PHE A 86 9.62 -4.95 -2.26
C PHE A 86 10.59 -5.37 -3.37
N ALA A 87 10.75 -6.66 -3.62
CA ALA A 87 11.38 -7.10 -4.86
C ALA A 87 10.51 -6.77 -6.10
N ALA A 88 9.22 -6.50 -5.88
CA ALA A 88 8.24 -6.08 -6.88
C ALA A 88 7.81 -4.61 -6.69
N ASP A 89 6.89 -4.14 -7.53
CA ASP A 89 6.25 -2.83 -7.35
C ASP A 89 5.19 -2.92 -6.26
N VAL A 90 5.23 -2.01 -5.28
CA VAL A 90 4.36 -2.06 -4.09
C VAL A 90 3.43 -0.86 -4.10
N PHE A 91 2.13 -1.12 -3.99
CA PHE A 91 1.11 -0.10 -3.89
C PHE A 91 0.48 -0.13 -2.50
N VAL A 92 0.38 1.02 -1.87
CA VAL A 92 -0.27 1.18 -0.56
C VAL A 92 -1.48 2.10 -0.71
N GLY A 93 -2.64 1.62 -0.27
CA GLY A 93 -3.87 2.39 -0.19
C GLY A 93 -3.98 3.09 1.17
N ILE A 94 -4.09 4.41 1.17
CA ILE A 94 -4.27 5.24 2.35
C ILE A 94 -5.66 5.87 2.34
N VAL A 95 -6.41 5.62 3.40
CA VAL A 95 -7.69 6.26 3.69
C VAL A 95 -7.46 7.72 4.04
N GLY A 96 -7.81 8.61 3.13
CA GLY A 96 -7.92 10.05 3.39
C GLY A 96 -9.24 10.42 4.04
N GLN A 97 -9.23 11.52 4.79
CA GLN A 97 -10.42 12.27 5.15
C GLN A 97 -10.36 13.56 4.32
N ALA A 98 -11.32 13.81 3.42
CA ALA A 98 -11.36 15.10 2.75
C ALA A 98 -11.74 16.17 3.78
N SER A 99 -11.14 17.36 3.66
CA SER A 99 -11.69 18.51 4.38
C SER A 99 -13.01 18.89 3.71
N PRO A 100 -14.02 19.37 4.45
CA PRO A 100 -15.33 19.73 3.88
C PRO A 100 -15.29 20.84 2.81
N SER A 101 -14.13 21.47 2.59
CA SER A 101 -13.84 22.46 1.56
C SER A 101 -13.24 21.88 0.28
N ASP A 102 -12.84 20.61 0.26
CA ASP A 102 -12.13 20.02 -0.87
C ASP A 102 -13.15 19.55 -1.91
N VAL A 103 -13.01 20.09 -3.12
CA VAL A 103 -13.74 19.62 -4.30
C VAL A 103 -13.59 18.10 -4.35
N ARG A 104 -14.72 17.38 -4.28
CA ARG A 104 -14.70 15.90 -4.29
C ARG A 104 -13.77 15.43 -5.40
N PRO A 105 -12.67 14.75 -5.07
CA PRO A 105 -11.73 14.31 -6.10
C PRO A 105 -12.49 13.41 -7.07
N THR A 106 -12.40 13.73 -8.35
CA THR A 106 -12.92 12.84 -9.39
C THR A 106 -12.10 11.55 -9.31
N SER A 107 -12.76 10.41 -9.14
CA SER A 107 -12.07 9.12 -9.00
C SER A 107 -11.11 8.89 -10.17
N GLY A 108 -9.89 8.47 -9.87
CA GLY A 108 -8.83 8.23 -10.85
C GLY A 108 -8.02 9.48 -11.22
N ASN A 109 -8.19 10.61 -10.53
CA ASN A 109 -7.33 11.77 -10.76
C ASN A 109 -5.90 11.47 -10.29
N GLU A 110 -4.93 11.68 -11.17
CA GLU A 110 -3.50 11.57 -10.88
C GLU A 110 -2.98 12.89 -10.31
N GLY A 111 -2.16 12.83 -9.27
CA GLY A 111 -1.51 14.02 -8.73
C GLY A 111 -0.35 13.69 -7.79
N PRO A 112 0.56 14.65 -7.55
CA PRO A 112 1.59 14.52 -6.52
C PRO A 112 0.93 14.62 -5.15
N LEU A 113 0.30 13.53 -4.71
CA LEU A 113 -0.28 13.43 -3.38
C LEU A 113 0.81 12.93 -2.43
N ASP A 114 1.16 13.73 -1.43
CA ASP A 114 2.09 13.29 -0.40
C ASP A 114 1.40 12.32 0.56
N ILE A 115 2.02 11.16 0.76
CA ILE A 115 1.55 10.15 1.71
C ILE A 115 1.52 10.69 3.15
N HIS A 116 2.41 11.62 3.51
CA HIS A 116 2.40 12.24 4.84
C HIS A 116 1.15 13.08 5.06
N GLU A 117 0.71 13.82 4.03
CA GLU A 117 -0.53 14.61 4.07
C GLU A 117 -1.74 13.68 4.21
N ALA A 118 -1.76 12.57 3.46
CA ALA A 118 -2.86 11.61 3.51
C ALA A 118 -3.01 10.94 4.88
N VAL A 119 -1.91 10.64 5.57
CA VAL A 119 -1.92 10.03 6.91
C VAL A 119 -2.39 11.03 7.98
N ALA A 120 -2.09 12.33 7.82
CA ALA A 120 -2.53 13.40 8.73
C ALA A 120 -2.25 13.10 10.22
N GLN A 121 -1.06 12.55 10.52
CA GLN A 121 -0.60 12.17 11.87
C GLN A 121 -1.36 11.03 12.57
N ARG A 122 -2.24 10.32 11.87
CA ARG A 122 -2.92 9.13 12.39
C ARG A 122 -1.98 7.91 12.33
N SER A 123 -2.38 6.81 13.00
CA SER A 123 -1.62 5.57 12.96
C SER A 123 -1.76 4.84 11.62
N TRP A 124 -0.81 3.97 11.30
CA TRP A 124 -0.85 3.15 10.08
C TRP A 124 -2.03 2.18 10.12
N GLU A 125 -2.36 1.66 11.30
CA GLU A 125 -3.52 0.80 11.55
C GLU A 125 -4.85 1.44 11.13
N GLU A 126 -4.99 2.75 11.30
CA GLU A 126 -6.22 3.49 10.99
C GLU A 126 -6.27 3.98 9.54
N CYS A 127 -5.09 4.19 8.94
CA CYS A 127 -4.97 4.84 7.63
C CYS A 127 -4.78 3.85 6.50
N VAL A 128 -4.09 2.74 6.71
CA VAL A 128 -3.82 1.79 5.63
C VAL A 128 -5.10 1.02 5.34
N ALA A 129 -5.67 1.24 4.15
CA ALA A 129 -6.80 0.47 3.65
C ALA A 129 -6.36 -0.94 3.23
N GLY A 130 -5.13 -1.07 2.74
CA GLY A 130 -4.55 -2.30 2.22
C GLY A 130 -3.31 -2.00 1.39
N TYR A 131 -2.61 -3.05 0.98
CA TYR A 131 -1.40 -2.93 0.19
C TYR A 131 -1.21 -4.19 -0.66
N TYR A 132 -0.63 -4.01 -1.84
CA TYR A 132 -0.43 -5.08 -2.82
C TYR A 132 0.95 -4.94 -3.45
N TYR A 133 1.59 -6.06 -3.72
CA TYR A 133 2.75 -6.09 -4.61
C TYR A 133 2.31 -6.64 -5.96
N VAL A 134 2.80 -6.04 -7.05
CA VAL A 134 2.55 -6.50 -8.41
C VAL A 134 3.84 -7.07 -8.95
N ARG A 135 3.88 -8.41 -9.04
CA ARG A 135 4.94 -9.12 -9.75
C ARG A 135 4.52 -9.27 -11.20
N CYS A 136 5.24 -8.64 -12.12
CA CYS A 136 5.11 -8.99 -13.54
C CYS A 136 5.87 -10.29 -13.78
N ASP A 137 5.12 -11.39 -13.89
CA ASP A 137 5.66 -12.60 -14.51
C ASP A 137 5.66 -12.35 -16.02
N THR A 138 6.86 -12.20 -16.61
CA THR A 138 6.98 -12.25 -18.08
C THR A 138 6.66 -13.67 -18.55
N PRO A 139 6.02 -13.84 -19.72
CA PRO A 139 5.73 -15.16 -20.30
C PRO A 139 6.98 -16.01 -20.53
#